data_AF-A0A1C6W8W8-F1
#
_entry.id   AF-A0A1C6W8W8-F1
#
_cell.length_a   1.000
_cell.length_b   1.000
_cell.length_c   1.000
_cell.angle_alpha   90.00
_cell.angle_beta   90.00
_cell.angle_gamma   90.00
#
_symmetry.space_group_name_H-M   'P 1'
#
loop_
_entity.id
_entity.type
_entity.pdbx_description
1 polymer ?
#
loop_
_entity_poly.entity_id
_entity_poly.type
_entity_poly.pdbx_seq_one_letter_code
_entity_poly.pdbx_strand_id
1 'polypeptide(L)'
;MNRFYIQIVLFILSIFVYANNEALATEPASGEDTKPKLISPYATPEEIYEQKKNLSCHCPNYTHEFEVMDEAIQQLEYHATSKDGYKLCIENSGDGISYYKKKYDDNTDILKINLNIYASHQYDGIVNRIWDPKSPNFFNKGHVK
;
A
#
# COMPACT_ATOMS: atom_id res chain seq x y z
N MET A 1 23.61 -20.78 -52.56
CA MET A 1 23.01 -21.33 -51.32
C MET A 1 21.56 -20.87 -51.26
N ASN A 2 20.59 -21.79 -51.19
CA ASN A 2 19.17 -21.45 -51.33
C ASN A 2 18.69 -20.66 -50.09
N ARG A 3 18.06 -19.50 -50.28
CA ARG A 3 17.64 -18.59 -49.19
C ARG A 3 16.67 -19.28 -48.21
N PHE A 4 15.85 -20.19 -48.74
CA PHE A 4 14.94 -21.03 -47.96
C PHE A 4 15.67 -22.00 -47.02
N TYR A 5 16.83 -22.52 -47.44
CA TYR A 5 17.60 -23.46 -46.63
C TYR A 5 18.22 -22.78 -45.40
N ILE A 6 18.74 -21.56 -45.57
CA ILE A 6 19.31 -20.77 -44.46
C ILE A 6 18.24 -20.47 -43.40
N GLN A 7 17.02 -20.12 -43.84
CA GLN A 7 15.91 -19.82 -42.95
C GLN A 7 15.46 -21.05 -42.14
N ILE A 8 15.41 -22.23 -42.78
CA ILE A 8 15.07 -23.50 -42.11
C ILE A 8 16.14 -23.88 -41.07
N VAL A 9 17.43 -23.75 -41.41
CA VAL A 9 18.53 -24.08 -40.48
C VAL A 9 18.53 -23.16 -39.26
N LEU A 10 18.32 -21.85 -39.46
CA LEU A 10 18.23 -20.90 -38.35
C LEU A 10 17.03 -21.17 -37.43
N PHE A 11 15.89 -21.55 -38.01
CA PHE A 11 14.69 -21.92 -37.24
C PHE A 11 14.89 -23.19 -36.40
N ILE A 12 15.58 -24.20 -36.95
CA ILE A 12 15.91 -25.42 -36.20
C ILE A 12 16.89 -25.08 -35.06
N LEU A 13 17.90 -24.25 -35.32
CA LEU A 13 18.85 -23.82 -34.28
C LEU A 13 18.18 -23.07 -33.12
N SER A 14 17.17 -22.22 -33.37
CA SER A 14 16.47 -21.52 -32.28
C SER A 14 15.66 -22.48 -31.40
N ILE A 15 15.10 -23.56 -31.97
CA ILE A 15 14.40 -24.59 -31.19
C ILE A 15 15.39 -25.36 -30.30
N PHE A 16 16.57 -25.71 -30.81
CA PHE A 16 17.60 -26.38 -29.99
C PHE A 16 18.12 -25.49 -28.87
N VAL A 17 18.33 -24.18 -29.13
CA VAL A 17 18.70 -23.23 -28.08
C VAL A 17 17.59 -23.08 -27.03
N TYR A 18 16.31 -23.12 -27.43
CA TYR A 18 15.12 -23.06 -26.57
C TYR A 18 14.79 -24.37 -25.82
N ALA A 19 15.27 -25.51 -26.30
CA ALA A 19 15.14 -26.77 -25.57
C ALA A 19 16.31 -26.99 -24.58
N ASN A 20 17.47 -26.39 -24.84
CA ASN A 20 18.70 -26.64 -24.06
C ASN A 20 18.90 -25.68 -22.86
N ASN A 21 18.09 -24.64 -22.76
CA ASN A 21 17.97 -23.74 -21.61
C ASN A 21 17.11 -24.32 -20.47
N GLU A 22 16.49 -25.51 -20.63
CA GLU A 22 15.87 -26.26 -19.52
C GLU A 22 16.90 -26.61 -18.43
N ALA A 23 18.16 -26.86 -18.80
CA ALA A 23 19.26 -27.11 -17.86
C ALA A 23 19.79 -25.83 -17.17
N LEU A 24 19.44 -24.63 -17.68
CA LEU A 24 19.76 -23.34 -17.06
C LEU A 24 18.56 -22.75 -16.29
N ALA A 25 17.38 -23.35 -16.44
CA ALA A 25 16.15 -22.99 -15.74
C ALA A 25 15.87 -23.93 -14.55
N THR A 26 16.92 -24.57 -14.00
CA THR A 26 16.82 -25.03 -12.62
C THR A 26 16.86 -23.78 -11.75
N GLU A 27 15.69 -23.22 -11.43
CA GLU A 27 15.55 -22.29 -10.32
C GLU A 27 16.31 -22.90 -9.13
N PRO A 28 17.21 -22.15 -8.45
CA PRO A 28 17.71 -22.63 -7.18
C PRO A 28 16.46 -22.93 -6.34
N ALA A 29 16.37 -24.17 -5.85
CA ALA A 29 15.30 -24.56 -4.95
C ALA A 29 15.12 -23.42 -3.95
N SER A 30 13.91 -22.86 -3.89
CA SER A 30 13.58 -21.80 -2.95
C SER A 30 14.01 -22.31 -1.59
N GLY A 31 15.17 -21.86 -1.13
CA GLY A 31 15.48 -21.91 0.28
C GLY A 31 14.28 -21.25 0.95
N GLU A 32 13.89 -21.75 2.11
CA GLU A 32 13.13 -20.92 3.03
C GLU A 32 14.05 -19.74 3.42
N ASP A 33 14.21 -18.79 2.49
CA ASP A 33 14.53 -17.43 2.80
C ASP A 33 13.32 -16.96 3.58
N THR A 34 13.34 -17.27 4.87
CA THR A 34 12.53 -16.60 5.87
C THR A 34 12.90 -15.14 5.69
N LYS A 35 12.14 -14.43 4.85
CA LYS A 35 12.28 -12.99 4.65
C LYS A 35 12.47 -12.44 6.04
N PRO A 36 13.55 -11.67 6.32
CA PRO A 36 13.75 -11.11 7.64
C PRO A 36 12.47 -10.34 7.96
N LYS A 37 11.64 -10.93 8.83
CA LYS A 37 10.41 -10.30 9.30
C LYS A 37 10.93 -9.14 10.12
N LEU A 38 10.94 -7.96 9.52
CA LEU A 38 11.27 -6.74 10.24
C LEU A 38 10.37 -6.72 11.46
N ILE A 39 10.99 -6.79 12.63
CA ILE A 39 10.29 -6.65 13.89
C ILE A 39 9.84 -5.19 13.94
N SER A 40 8.62 -4.94 13.49
CA SER A 40 7.94 -3.68 13.76
C SER A 40 7.92 -3.51 15.28
N PRO A 41 8.41 -2.37 15.83
CA PRO A 41 8.28 -2.11 17.27
C PRO A 41 6.82 -1.84 17.68
N TYR A 42 5.93 -1.70 16.69
CA TYR A 42 4.50 -1.49 16.87
C TYR A 42 3.75 -2.81 16.72
N ALA A 43 2.73 -2.99 17.57
CA ALA A 43 1.80 -4.11 17.50
C ALA A 43 1.06 -4.13 16.17
N THR A 44 0.70 -5.32 15.69
CA THR A 44 -0.10 -5.45 14.46
C THR A 44 -1.54 -4.99 14.71
N PRO A 45 -2.31 -4.64 13.66
CA PRO A 45 -3.72 -4.34 13.77
C PRO A 45 -4.53 -5.43 14.50
N GLU A 46 -4.21 -6.70 14.26
CA GLU A 46 -4.86 -7.86 14.88
C GLU A 46 -4.54 -7.95 16.37
N GLU A 47 -3.28 -7.73 16.76
CA GLU A 47 -2.86 -7.71 18.17
C GLU A 47 -3.56 -6.58 18.93
N ILE A 48 -3.64 -5.39 18.32
CA ILE A 48 -4.35 -4.23 18.87
C ILE A 48 -5.85 -4.53 19.00
N TYR A 49 -6.44 -5.17 17.98
CA TYR A 49 -7.84 -5.57 18.01
C TYR A 49 -8.12 -6.55 19.14
N GLU A 50 -7.35 -7.63 19.27
CA GLU A 50 -7.53 -8.61 20.34
C GLU A 50 -7.30 -8.01 21.74
N GLN A 51 -6.37 -7.07 21.88
CA GLN A 51 -6.20 -6.32 23.13
C GLN A 51 -7.43 -5.47 23.46
N LYS A 52 -8.06 -4.85 22.46
CA LYS A 52 -9.21 -3.95 22.62
C LYS A 52 -10.57 -4.64 22.62
N LYS A 53 -10.66 -5.86 22.11
CA LYS A 53 -11.90 -6.65 21.98
C LYS A 53 -12.66 -6.82 23.29
N ASN A 54 -11.93 -6.91 24.41
CA ASN A 54 -12.50 -7.08 25.75
C ASN A 54 -12.72 -5.77 26.51
N LEU A 55 -12.29 -4.62 25.97
CA LEU A 55 -12.65 -3.31 26.50
C LEU A 55 -14.12 -3.07 26.18
N SER A 56 -14.98 -3.34 27.16
CA SER A 56 -16.41 -3.06 27.04
C SER A 56 -16.61 -1.55 27.00
N CYS A 57 -16.74 -0.99 25.80
CA CYS A 57 -17.29 0.35 25.63
C CYS A 57 -18.74 0.31 26.11
N HIS A 58 -19.02 0.91 27.27
CA HIS A 58 -20.39 1.10 27.76
C HIS A 58 -21.02 2.28 27.01
N CYS A 59 -21.37 2.06 25.73
CA CYS A 59 -22.08 3.02 24.90
C CYS A 59 -23.59 2.70 24.97
N PRO A 60 -24.45 3.63 25.44
CA PRO A 60 -25.85 3.31 25.73
C PRO A 60 -26.73 3.06 24.49
N ASN A 61 -26.25 3.40 23.30
CA ASN A 61 -26.86 3.11 22.02
C ASN A 61 -25.72 2.74 21.06
N TYR A 62 -25.91 1.69 20.28
CA TYR A 62 -24.88 1.17 19.36
C TYR A 62 -25.21 1.48 17.89
N THR A 63 -26.50 1.59 17.56
CA THR A 63 -26.96 1.64 16.17
C THR A 63 -26.48 2.88 15.44
N HIS A 64 -26.57 4.05 16.09
CA HIS A 64 -26.20 5.31 15.46
C HIS A 64 -24.68 5.41 15.26
N GLU A 65 -23.89 4.94 16.22
CA GLU A 65 -22.44 4.96 16.17
C GLU A 65 -21.88 4.02 15.09
N PHE A 66 -22.52 2.86 14.86
CA PHE A 66 -22.17 1.99 13.75
C PHE A 66 -22.53 2.60 12.39
N GLU A 67 -23.71 3.21 12.27
CA GLU A 67 -24.12 3.93 11.04
C GLU A 67 -23.13 5.05 10.70
N VAL A 68 -22.72 5.84 11.69
CA VAL A 68 -21.73 6.91 11.50
C VAL A 68 -20.37 6.36 11.08
N MET A 69 -19.93 5.21 11.61
CA MET A 69 -18.70 4.56 11.18
C MET A 69 -18.78 4.04 9.74
N ASP A 70 -19.91 3.43 9.36
CA ASP A 70 -20.13 2.95 8.00
C ASP A 70 -20.13 4.11 7.00
N GLU A 71 -20.81 5.21 7.33
CA GLU A 71 -20.77 6.45 6.55
C GLU A 71 -19.33 6.99 6.43
N ALA A 72 -18.58 7.02 7.52
CA ALA A 72 -17.20 7.50 7.51
C ALA A 72 -16.30 6.64 6.60
N ILE A 73 -16.46 5.31 6.61
CA ILE A 73 -15.74 4.39 5.73
C ILE A 73 -16.08 4.67 4.26
N GLN A 74 -17.36 4.82 3.93
CA GLN A 74 -17.80 5.14 2.56
C GLN A 74 -17.21 6.47 2.07
N GLN A 75 -17.21 7.49 2.93
CA GLN A 75 -16.60 8.79 2.61
C GLN A 75 -15.09 8.66 2.41
N LEU A 76 -14.38 7.88 3.24
CA LEU A 76 -12.95 7.62 3.08
C LEU A 76 -12.66 6.94 1.74
N GLU A 77 -13.43 5.92 1.36
CA GLU A 77 -13.27 5.21 0.10
C GLU A 77 -13.52 6.12 -1.11
N TYR A 78 -14.63 6.87 -1.09
CA TYR A 78 -14.95 7.86 -2.12
C TYR A 78 -13.82 8.88 -2.26
N HIS A 79 -13.39 9.48 -1.15
CA HIS A 79 -12.34 10.49 -1.19
C HIS A 79 -10.99 9.92 -1.56
N ALA A 80 -10.64 8.67 -1.21
CA ALA A 80 -9.39 8.04 -1.61
C ALA A 80 -9.33 7.80 -3.13
N THR A 81 -10.42 7.32 -3.73
CA THR A 81 -10.47 6.91 -5.14
C THR A 81 -10.82 8.05 -6.10
N SER A 82 -11.57 9.04 -5.64
CA SER A 82 -12.03 10.15 -6.48
C SER A 82 -10.92 11.14 -6.83
N LYS A 83 -10.92 11.62 -8.08
CA LYS A 83 -10.13 12.77 -8.53
C LYS A 83 -10.97 14.04 -8.63
N ASP A 84 -12.29 13.93 -8.43
CA ASP A 84 -13.24 15.01 -8.65
C ASP A 84 -13.09 16.13 -7.60
N GLY A 85 -12.99 17.38 -8.08
CA GLY A 85 -12.85 18.58 -7.26
C GLY A 85 -11.49 18.76 -6.57
N TYR A 86 -10.58 17.80 -6.71
CA TYR A 86 -9.23 17.89 -6.13
C TYR A 86 -8.28 18.66 -7.05
N LYS A 87 -7.62 19.67 -6.48
CA LYS A 87 -6.57 20.44 -7.14
C LYS A 87 -5.22 20.06 -6.55
N LEU A 88 -4.25 19.79 -7.42
CA LEU A 88 -2.86 19.57 -7.02
C LEU A 88 -2.31 20.86 -6.39
N CYS A 89 -1.80 20.76 -5.17
CA CYS A 89 -1.19 21.89 -4.47
C CYS A 89 0.33 21.89 -4.65
N ILE A 90 0.95 20.73 -4.44
CA ILE A 90 2.40 20.54 -4.52
C ILE A 90 2.63 19.13 -5.05
N GLU A 91 3.48 19.04 -6.07
CA GLU A 91 4.07 17.80 -6.56
C GLU A 91 5.57 17.89 -6.30
N ASN A 92 6.06 17.16 -5.29
CA ASN A 92 7.50 17.09 -5.07
C ASN A 92 8.04 15.84 -5.77
N SER A 93 8.50 16.01 -7.00
CA SER A 93 8.97 14.92 -7.87
C SER A 93 10.17 14.16 -7.29
N GLY A 94 10.90 14.75 -6.34
CA GLY A 94 12.01 14.10 -5.64
C GLY A 94 11.61 13.22 -4.44
N ASP A 95 10.51 13.54 -3.76
CA ASP A 95 10.16 12.92 -2.47
C ASP A 95 9.07 11.84 -2.60
N GLY A 96 8.48 11.67 -3.78
CA GLY A 96 7.38 10.73 -3.98
C GLY A 96 6.09 11.12 -3.26
N ILE A 97 5.93 12.40 -2.89
CA ILE A 97 4.74 12.92 -2.20
C ILE A 97 4.00 13.90 -3.09
N SER A 98 2.69 13.69 -3.21
CA SER A 98 1.78 14.64 -3.87
C SER A 98 0.62 15.01 -2.95
N TYR A 99 0.28 16.29 -2.95
CA TYR A 99 -0.76 16.86 -2.09
C TYR A 99 -1.87 17.44 -2.95
N TYR A 100 -3.11 17.09 -2.64
CA TYR A 100 -4.29 17.56 -3.33
C TYR A 100 -5.27 18.16 -2.34
N LYS A 101 -5.95 19.23 -2.75
CA LYS A 101 -6.92 19.93 -1.94
C LYS A 101 -8.24 20.04 -2.68
N LYS A 102 -9.34 19.69 -2.00
CA LYS A 102 -10.72 19.89 -2.47
C LYS A 102 -11.42 20.80 -1.46
N LYS A 103 -12.08 21.86 -1.95
CA LYS A 103 -13.01 22.62 -1.10
C LYS A 103 -14.25 21.78 -0.88
N TYR A 104 -14.65 21.57 0.37
CA TYR A 104 -15.91 20.91 0.71
C TYR A 104 -17.01 21.96 0.91
N ASP A 105 -16.72 22.99 1.70
CA ASP A 105 -17.56 24.17 1.90
C ASP A 105 -16.69 25.44 2.07
N ASP A 106 -17.28 26.56 2.49
CA ASP A 106 -16.57 27.83 2.66
C ASP A 106 -15.51 27.82 3.77
N ASN A 107 -15.63 26.90 4.73
CA ASN A 107 -14.79 26.79 5.92
C ASN A 107 -14.00 25.48 5.98
N THR A 108 -14.32 24.50 5.13
CA THR A 108 -13.78 23.14 5.20
C THR A 108 -13.09 22.76 3.90
N ASP A 109 -11.84 22.36 4.05
CA ASP A 109 -11.03 21.81 2.97
C ASP A 109 -10.67 20.36 3.25
N ILE A 110 -10.71 19.52 2.23
CA ILE A 110 -10.28 18.13 2.27
C ILE A 110 -8.88 18.03 1.66
N LEU A 111 -7.93 17.57 2.45
CA LEU A 111 -6.56 17.30 2.02
C LEU A 111 -6.42 15.81 1.69
N LYS A 112 -5.91 15.50 0.51
CA LYS A 112 -5.46 14.16 0.10
C LYS A 112 -3.95 14.17 -0.07
N ILE A 113 -3.28 13.22 0.56
CA ILE A 113 -1.83 13.06 0.49
C ILE A 113 -1.54 11.69 -0.08
N ASN A 114 -0.87 11.65 -1.22
CA ASN A 114 -0.38 10.40 -1.79
C ASN A 114 1.11 10.30 -1.49
N LEU A 115 1.51 9.22 -0.80
CA LEU A 115 2.88 8.93 -0.43
C LEU A 115 3.34 7.66 -1.14
N ASN A 116 4.39 7.77 -1.95
CA ASN A 116 5.04 6.61 -2.54
C ASN A 116 6.07 6.05 -1.55
N ILE A 117 5.90 4.79 -1.17
CA ILE A 117 6.84 4.06 -0.31
C ILE A 117 7.62 3.07 -1.18
N TYR A 118 8.88 3.38 -1.46
CA TYR A 118 9.74 2.57 -2.33
C TYR A 118 10.37 1.36 -1.60
N ALA A 119 10.30 1.34 -0.28
CA ALA A 119 10.79 0.25 0.56
C ALA A 119 9.65 -0.72 0.90
N SER A 120 9.31 -1.63 -0.02
CA SER A 120 8.20 -2.59 0.15
C SER A 120 8.28 -3.42 1.44
N HIS A 121 9.49 -3.76 1.88
CA HIS A 121 9.76 -4.45 3.15
C HIS A 121 9.31 -3.66 4.40
N GLN A 122 9.06 -2.35 4.29
CA GLN A 122 8.63 -1.48 5.39
C GLN A 122 7.11 -1.31 5.46
N TYR A 123 6.35 -1.85 4.49
CA TYR A 123 4.91 -1.65 4.41
C TYR A 123 4.19 -2.01 5.72
N ASP A 124 4.39 -3.24 6.21
CA ASP A 124 3.78 -3.72 7.46
C ASP A 124 4.19 -2.85 8.65
N GLY A 125 5.46 -2.45 8.71
CA GLY A 125 5.97 -1.58 9.77
C GLY A 125 5.31 -0.19 9.77
N ILE A 126 5.02 0.36 8.59
CA ILE A 126 4.32 1.65 8.44
C ILE A 126 2.85 1.49 8.83
N VAL A 127 2.18 0.44 8.36
CA VAL A 127 0.77 0.16 8.72
C VAL A 127 0.63 -0.03 10.24
N ASN A 128 1.46 -0.87 10.85
CA ASN A 128 1.46 -1.11 12.29
C ASN A 128 1.71 0.19 13.07
N ARG A 129 2.63 1.03 12.60
CA ARG A 129 2.91 2.34 13.20
C ARG A 129 1.71 3.30 13.13
N ILE A 130 0.97 3.31 12.04
CA ILE A 130 -0.19 4.19 11.86
C ILE A 130 -1.37 3.70 12.71
N TRP A 131 -1.52 2.38 12.84
CA TRP A 131 -2.61 1.78 13.58
C TRP A 131 -2.41 1.80 15.10
N ASP A 132 -1.17 1.82 15.59
CA ASP A 132 -0.86 1.89 17.01
C ASP A 132 -1.19 3.28 17.60
N PRO A 133 -2.18 3.39 18.50
CA PRO A 133 -2.56 4.67 19.11
C PRO A 133 -1.48 5.27 20.01
N LYS A 134 -0.48 4.48 20.44
CA LYS A 134 0.67 4.95 21.24
C LYS A 134 1.81 5.46 20.36
N SER A 135 1.73 5.22 19.05
CA SER A 135 2.74 5.66 18.10
C SER A 135 2.79 7.19 18.01
N PRO A 136 3.99 7.79 17.98
CA PRO A 136 4.12 9.22 17.75
C PRO A 136 3.52 9.61 16.40
N ASN A 137 2.58 10.55 16.41
CA ASN A 137 2.01 11.09 15.18
C ASN A 137 3.12 11.76 14.36
N PHE A 138 3.42 11.18 13.20
CA PHE A 138 4.46 11.68 12.32
C PHE A 138 3.91 12.52 11.16
N PHE A 139 2.60 12.46 10.90
CA PHE A 139 1.94 13.26 9.86
C PHE A 139 1.52 14.63 10.37
N ASN A 140 1.06 14.73 11.61
CA ASN A 140 0.60 15.97 12.22
C ASN A 140 1.40 16.27 13.49
N LYS A 141 2.54 16.94 13.30
CA LYS A 141 3.34 17.52 14.40
C LYS A 141 2.81 18.87 14.87
N GLY A 142 1.72 19.36 14.28
CA GLY A 142 1.09 20.60 14.69
C GLY A 142 0.46 20.42 16.07
N HIS A 143 0.53 21.47 16.89
CA HIS A 143 -0.30 21.53 18.09
C HIS A 143 -1.74 21.72 17.64
N VAL A 144 -2.59 20.72 17.88
CA VAL A 144 -4.04 20.93 17.88
C VAL A 144 -4.31 21.88 19.05
N LYS A 145 -4.72 23.11 18.75
CA LYS A 145 -5.16 24.10 19.74
C LYS A 145 -6.65 23.93 20.01
#